data_AF-A0A078QXM3-F1
#
_entry.id   AF-A0A078QXM3-F1
#
_cell.length_a   1.000
_cell.length_b   1.000
_cell.length_c   1.000
_cell.angle_alpha   90.00
_cell.angle_beta   90.00
_cell.angle_gamma   90.00
#
_symmetry.space_group_name_H-M   'P 1'
#
loop_
_entity.id
_entity.type
_entity.pdbx_description
1 polymer ?
#
loop_
_entity_poly.entity_id
_entity_poly.type
_entity_poly.pdbx_seq_one_letter_code
_entity_poly.pdbx_strand_id
1 'polypeptide(L)' 'MEAEALMMQVHKSESAVIGIYTYDIARSKVQKATRMAREEGFPLRLTVTPEEE' A
#
# COMPACT_ATOMS: atom_id res chain seq x y z
N MET A 1 11.85 -10.22 -6.34
CA MET A 1 12.28 -10.19 -4.93
C MET A 1 11.80 -8.94 -4.20
N GLU A 2 11.85 -7.73 -4.76
CA GLU A 2 11.44 -6.50 -4.03
C GLU A 2 10.01 -6.56 -3.47
N ALA A 3 9.04 -7.08 -4.23
CA ALA A 3 7.66 -7.24 -3.77
C ALA A 3 7.54 -8.23 -2.60
N GLU A 4 8.27 -9.34 -2.63
CA GLU A 4 8.28 -10.34 -1.55
C GLU A 4 8.95 -9.77 -0.30
N ALA A 5 10.05 -9.02 -0.46
CA ALA A 5 10.73 -8.35 0.64
C ALA A 5 9.80 -7.33 1.32
N LEU A 6 9.10 -6.51 0.54
CA LEU A 6 8.12 -5.55 1.04
C LEU A 6 6.95 -6.24 1.76
N MET A 7 6.40 -7.31 1.18
CA MET A 7 5.36 -8.11 1.82
C MET A 7 5.84 -8.69 3.16
N MET A 8 7.06 -9.23 3.20
CA MET A 8 7.66 -9.74 4.43
C MET A 8 7.90 -8.64 5.47
N GLN A 9 8.21 -7.41 5.06
CA GLN A 9 8.31 -6.26 5.94
C GLN A 9 6.96 -5.92 6.56
N VAL A 10 5.89 -5.83 5.76
CA VAL A 10 4.51 -5.61 6.27
C VAL A 10 4.12 -6.71 7.26
N HIS A 11 4.44 -7.97 6.95
CA HIS A 11 4.13 -9.08 7.85
C HIS A 11 4.84 -8.97 9.21
N LYS A 12 6.08 -8.48 9.24
CA LYS A 12 6.89 -8.35 10.47
C LYS A 12 6.63 -7.05 11.24
N SER A 13 6.22 -5.98 10.55
CA SER A 13 6.12 -4.61 11.10
C SER A 13 4.69 -4.05 11.06
N GLU A 14 3.70 -4.88 10.76
CA GLU A 14 2.27 -4.55 10.55
C GLU A 14 1.97 -3.63 9.34
N SER A 15 2.91 -2.79 8.94
CA SER A 15 2.81 -1.87 7.81
C SER A 15 4.19 -1.54 7.24
N ALA A 16 4.22 -1.04 6.00
CA ALA A 16 5.43 -0.58 5.35
C ALA A 16 5.11 0.49 4.30
N VAL A 17 6.06 1.39 4.06
CA VAL A 17 5.98 2.39 2.98
C VAL A 17 6.28 1.70 1.65
N ILE A 18 5.32 1.75 0.73
CA ILE A 18 5.45 1.14 -0.61
C ILE A 18 5.97 2.12 -1.67
N GLY A 19 5.96 3.42 -1.37
CA GLY A 19 6.40 4.48 -2.26
C GLY A 19 5.84 5.86 -1.88
N ILE A 20 6.55 6.90 -2.29
CA ILE A 20 6.21 8.30 -2.07
C ILE A 20 5.84 8.92 -3.43
N TYR A 21 4.71 9.62 -3.47
CA TYR A 21 4.17 10.21 -4.68
C TYR A 21 3.47 11.52 -4.34
N THR A 22 3.15 12.32 -5.37
CA THR A 22 2.17 13.40 -5.21
C THR A 22 0.82 12.82 -4.77
N TYR A 23 0.06 13.63 -4.03
CA TYR A 23 -1.16 13.19 -3.37
C TYR A 23 -2.14 12.47 -4.32
N ASP A 24 -2.39 13.02 -5.51
CA ASP A 24 -3.33 12.45 -6.47
C ASP A 24 -2.87 11.09 -7.00
N ILE A 25 -1.56 10.92 -7.23
CA ILE A 25 -0.98 9.65 -7.68
C ILE A 25 -1.08 8.61 -6.55
N ALA A 26 -0.73 8.99 -5.32
CA ALA A 26 -0.84 8.11 -4.15
C ALA A 26 -2.29 7.64 -3.95
N ARG A 27 -3.25 8.58 -3.99
CA ARG A 27 -4.69 8.30 -3.83
C ARG A 27 -5.21 7.36 -4.93
N SER A 28 -4.85 7.61 -6.19
CA SER A 28 -5.25 6.77 -7.33
C SER A 28 -4.71 5.34 -7.20
N LYS A 29 -3.43 5.18 -6.82
CA LYS A 29 -2.80 3.86 -6.60
C LYS A 29 -3.46 3.10 -5.46
N VAL A 30 -3.72 3.75 -4.32
CA VAL A 30 -4.42 3.15 -3.17
C VAL A 30 -5.82 2.68 -3.55
N GLN A 31 -6.59 3.50 -4.27
CA GLN A 31 -7.92 3.13 -4.72
C GLN A 31 -7.90 1.93 -5.68
N LYS A 32 -6.98 1.91 -6.66
CA LYS A 32 -6.85 0.80 -7.59
C LYS A 32 -6.52 -0.51 -6.88
N ALA A 33 -5.51 -0.51 -6.01
CA ALA A 33 -5.08 -1.70 -5.27
C ALA A 33 -6.17 -2.20 -4.30
N THR A 34 -6.82 -1.28 -3.59
CA THR A 34 -7.91 -1.62 -2.67
C THR A 34 -9.08 -2.24 -3.42
N ARG A 35 -9.46 -1.68 -4.58
CA ARG A 35 -10.54 -2.24 -5.40
C ARG A 35 -10.22 -3.67 -5.85
N MET A 36 -9.04 -3.91 -6.41
CA MET A 36 -8.62 -5.25 -6.84
C MET A 36 -8.66 -6.25 -5.68
N ALA A 37 -8.18 -5.87 -4.49
CA ALA A 37 -8.26 -6.74 -3.32
C ALA A 37 -9.71 -7.07 -2.92
N ARG A 38 -10.63 -6.10 -3.01
CA ARG A 38 -12.04 -6.30 -2.67
C ARG A 38 -12.79 -7.12 -3.71
N GLU A 39 -12.48 -6.95 -4.99
CA GLU A 39 -13.03 -7.78 -6.08
C GLU A 39 -12.70 -9.27 -5.87
N GLU A 40 -11.52 -9.56 -5.33
CA GLU A 40 -11.08 -10.92 -4.96
C GLU A 40 -11.49 -11.35 -3.54
N GLY A 41 -12.26 -10.52 -2.81
CA GLY A 41 -12.74 -10.85 -1.45
C GLY A 41 -11.69 -10.76 -0.34
N PHE A 42 -10.54 -10.13 -0.57
CA PHE A 42 -9.47 -9.98 0.42
C PHE A 42 -9.58 -8.69 1.24
N PRO A 43 -9.18 -8.70 2.53
CA PRO A 43 -9.28 -7.55 3.43
C PRO A 43 -8.09 -6.57 3.36
N LEU A 44 -7.20 -6.67 2.37
CA LEU A 44 -5.99 -5.82 2.26
C LEU A 44 -6.31 -4.33 2.47
N ARG A 45 -5.46 -3.63 3.24
CA ARG A 45 -5.63 -2.22 3.58
C ARG A 45 -4.41 -1.41 3.11
N LEU A 46 -4.68 -0.30 2.43
CA LEU A 46 -3.69 0.70 2.06
C LEU A 46 -4.16 2.08 2.53
N THR A 47 -3.23 2.95 2.90
CA THR A 47 -3.49 4.31 3.37
C THR A 47 -2.54 5.30 2.69
N VAL A 48 -2.94 6.56 2.62
CA VAL A 48 -2.08 7.67 2.22
C VAL A 48 -1.80 8.50 3.46
N THR A 49 -0.54 8.75 3.76
CA THR A 49 -0.08 9.64 4.82
C THR A 49 0.82 10.73 4.22
N PRO A 50 0.80 11.96 4.76
CA PRO A 50 1.86 12.93 4.47
C PRO A 50 3.24 12.34 4.80
N GLU A 51 4.25 12.76 4.06
CA GLU A 51 5.64 12.46 4.42
C GLU A 51 5.99 13.26 5.69
N GLU A 52 6.57 12.59 6.68
CA GLU A 52 7.15 13.25 7.85
C GLU A 52 8.54 13.77 7.44
N GLU A 53 8.87 15.02 7.79
CA GLU A 53 10.19 15.63 7.54
C GLU A 53 11.33 14.88 8.24
#